data_AF-A0A7C1CDG8-F1
#
_entry.id   AF-A0A7C1CDG8-F1
#
_cell.length_a   1.000
_cell.length_b   1.000
_cell.length_c   1.000
_cell.angle_alpha   90.00
_cell.angle_beta   90.00
_cell.angle_gamma   90.00
#
_symmetry.space_group_name_H-M   'P 1'
#
loop_
_entity.id
_entity.type
_entity.pdbx_description
1 polymer ?
#
loop_
_entity_poly.entity_id
_entity_poly.type
_entity_poly.pdbx_seq_one_letter_code
_entity_poly.pdbx_strand_id
1 'polypeptide(L)'
;MQEPVRADIIVTCKLGFERVVASLIQELCPECEAVPSPMGYMGLVLLEAPTQNIDALVNHIREKVPEAEKVFKVDAECNARLQELAT
;
A
#
# COMPACT_ATOMS: atom_id res chain seq x y z
N MET A 1 15.44 10.42 4.33
CA MET A 1 14.63 9.18 4.21
C MET A 1 13.20 9.64 4.35
N GLN A 2 12.41 9.55 3.28
CA GLN A 2 11.02 10.03 3.30
C GLN A 2 10.16 9.01 4.03
N GLU A 3 9.55 9.47 5.12
CA GLU A 3 8.41 8.81 5.77
C GLU A 3 7.23 8.86 4.77
N PRO A 4 6.44 7.79 4.59
CA PRO A 4 5.15 7.95 3.95
C PRO A 4 4.29 8.83 4.85
N VAL A 5 3.81 9.94 4.29
CA VAL A 5 3.03 10.96 5.00
C VAL A 5 1.65 10.43 5.40
N ARG A 6 1.17 9.39 4.71
CA ARG A 6 -0.11 8.70 4.91
C ARG A 6 -0.11 7.41 4.08
N ALA A 7 -0.81 6.36 4.50
CA ALA A 7 -1.00 5.16 3.67
C ALA A 7 -2.48 4.82 3.56
N ASP A 8 -3.00 4.74 2.33
CA ASP A 8 -4.40 4.36 2.06
C ASP A 8 -4.54 2.86 1.78
N ILE A 9 -3.49 2.24 1.23
CA ILE A 9 -3.45 0.81 0.90
C ILE A 9 -2.10 0.22 1.31
N ILE A 10 -2.15 -0.97 1.90
CA ILE A 10 -0.97 -1.79 2.23
C ILE A 10 -0.95 -3.02 1.33
N VAL A 11 0.17 -3.26 0.65
CA VAL A 11 0.36 -4.43 -0.21
C VAL A 11 1.51 -5.28 0.30
N THR A 12 1.28 -6.58 0.46
CA THR A 12 2.33 -7.56 0.76
C THR A 12 2.77 -8.28 -0.50
N CYS A 13 4.05 -8.59 -0.60
CA CYS A 13 4.63 -9.34 -1.71
C CYS A 13 5.79 -10.22 -1.26
N LYS A 14 6.26 -11.09 -2.16
CA LYS A 14 7.49 -11.84 -1.93
C LYS A 14 8.69 -10.89 -1.75
N LEU A 15 9.63 -11.31 -0.91
CA LEU A 15 10.86 -10.56 -0.68
C LEU A 15 11.62 -10.31 -1.99
N GLY A 16 12.00 -9.06 -2.23
CA GLY A 16 12.71 -8.62 -3.44
C GLY A 16 11.81 -8.23 -4.61
N PHE A 17 10.49 -8.37 -4.48
CA PHE A 17 9.51 -7.99 -5.53
C PHE A 17 8.91 -6.59 -5.31
N GLU A 18 9.28 -5.88 -4.26
CA GLU A 18 8.62 -4.64 -3.82
C GLU A 18 8.66 -3.57 -4.91
N ARG A 19 9.81 -3.43 -5.59
CA ARG A 19 9.97 -2.49 -6.71
C ARG A 19 9.15 -2.86 -7.94
N VAL A 20 9.02 -4.15 -8.22
CA VAL A 20 8.21 -4.65 -9.35
C VAL A 20 6.74 -4.38 -9.07
N VAL A 21 6.27 -4.74 -7.88
CA VAL A 21 4.89 -4.50 -7.44
C VAL A 21 4.58 -3.00 -7.45
N ALA A 22 5.44 -2.16 -6.87
CA ALA A 22 5.25 -0.71 -6.87
C ALA A 22 5.18 -0.14 -8.30
N SER A 23 6.03 -0.61 -9.22
CA SER A 23 6.02 -0.16 -10.61
C SER A 23 4.74 -0.57 -11.34
N LEU A 24 4.29 -1.83 -11.18
CA LEU A 24 3.05 -2.31 -11.79
C LEU A 24 1.83 -1.55 -11.26
N ILE A 25 1.81 -1.25 -9.97
CA ILE A 25 0.77 -0.44 -9.36
C ILE A 25 0.78 0.99 -9.94
N GLN A 26 1.96 1.59 -10.10
CA GLN A 26 2.12 2.92 -10.69
C GLN A 26 1.64 2.95 -12.15
N GLU A 27 1.83 1.88 -12.91
CA GLU A 27 1.31 1.76 -14.28
C GLU A 27 -0.22 1.65 -14.31
N LEU A 28 -0.81 0.93 -13.35
CA LEU A 28 -2.27 0.77 -13.24
C LEU A 28 -2.97 2.04 -12.74
N CYS A 29 -2.32 2.76 -11.81
CA CYS A 29 -2.80 4.00 -11.22
C CYS A 29 -1.66 5.03 -11.24
N PRO A 30 -1.48 5.79 -12.34
CA PRO A 30 -0.41 6.76 -12.45
C PRO A 30 -0.51 7.91 -11.44
N GLU A 31 -1.71 8.17 -10.91
CA GLU A 31 -1.93 9.18 -9.88
C GLU A 31 -1.64 8.70 -8.45
N CYS A 32 -1.49 7.40 -8.24
CA CYS A 32 -1.13 6.84 -6.94
C CYS A 32 0.38 7.01 -6.69
N GLU A 33 0.80 7.11 -5.43
CA GLU A 33 2.21 7.04 -5.05
C GLU A 33 2.48 5.69 -4.37
N ALA A 34 3.29 4.83 -5.00
CA ALA A 34 3.66 3.53 -4.46
C ALA A 34 5.10 3.54 -3.91
N VAL A 35 5.24 3.36 -2.60
CA VAL A 35 6.52 3.33 -1.89
C VAL A 35 6.93 1.88 -1.64
N PRO A 36 7.93 1.35 -2.36
CA PRO A 36 8.45 0.02 -2.09
C PRO A 36 9.33 0.02 -0.85
N SER A 37 9.23 -1.05 -0.05
CA SER A 37 10.12 -1.29 1.10
C SER A 37 10.17 -0.12 2.09
N PRO A 38 9.00 0.35 2.58
CA PRO A 38 8.93 1.53 3.45
C PRO A 38 9.84 1.33 4.67
N MET A 39 10.67 2.33 4.99
CA MET A 39 11.62 2.28 6.12
C MET A 39 12.56 1.05 6.13
N GLY A 40 12.74 0.38 4.99
CA GLY A 40 13.53 -0.85 4.88
C GLY A 40 12.78 -2.14 5.24
N TYR A 41 11.47 -2.08 5.52
CA TYR A 41 10.65 -3.27 5.72
C TYR A 41 10.41 -4.00 4.40
N MET A 42 11.03 -5.16 4.25
CA MET A 42 10.93 -5.98 3.04
C MET A 42 9.60 -6.74 2.97
N GLY A 43 9.16 -7.06 1.75
CA GLY A 43 7.89 -7.73 1.47
C GLY A 43 6.67 -6.80 1.58
N LEU A 44 6.88 -5.49 1.64
CA LEU A 44 5.84 -4.49 1.87
C LEU A 44 5.93 -3.35 0.85
N VAL A 45 4.77 -2.89 0.39
CA VAL A 45 4.60 -1.68 -0.41
C VAL A 45 3.45 -0.87 0.20
N LEU A 46 3.67 0.42 0.40
CA LEU A 46 2.62 1.36 0.83
C LEU A 46 2.16 2.19 -0.35
N LEU A 47 0.86 2.44 -0.42
CA LEU A 47 0.25 3.25 -1.44
C LEU A 47 -0.48 4.42 -0.80
N GLU A 48 -0.21 5.61 -1.31
CA GLU A 48 -1.06 6.77 -1.16
C GLU A 48 -1.90 6.92 -2.44
N ALA A 49 -3.22 7.04 -2.29
CA ALA A 49 -4.13 7.05 -3.42
C ALA A 49 -5.01 8.31 -3.36
N PRO A 50 -4.99 9.18 -4.39
CA PRO A 50 -5.81 10.41 -4.39
C PRO A 50 -7.30 10.14 -4.64
N THR A 51 -7.69 8.87 -4.91
CA THR A 51 -9.06 8.49 -5.23
C THR A 51 -9.91 8.27 -3.98
N GLN A 52 -11.20 8.62 -4.07
CA GLN A 52 -12.16 8.35 -2.99
C GLN A 52 -12.66 6.90 -3.01
N ASN A 53 -12.45 6.15 -4.10
CA ASN A 53 -12.93 4.76 -4.23
C ASN A 53 -11.81 3.75 -4.01
N ILE A 54 -11.29 3.69 -2.78
CA ILE A 54 -10.20 2.81 -2.37
C ILE A 54 -10.58 1.33 -2.54
N ASP A 55 -11.81 0.95 -2.25
CA ASP A 55 -12.26 -0.46 -2.35
C ASP A 55 -12.18 -1.00 -3.79
N ALA A 56 -12.55 -0.19 -4.79
CA ALA A 56 -12.40 -0.55 -6.19
C ALA A 56 -10.92 -0.70 -6.59
N LEU A 57 -10.05 0.21 -6.15
CA LEU A 57 -8.62 0.16 -6.43
C LEU A 57 -7.96 -1.08 -5.79
N VAL A 58 -8.31 -1.42 -4.55
CA VAL A 58 -7.84 -2.63 -3.87
C VAL A 58 -8.18 -3.89 -4.67
N ASN A 59 -9.42 -4.02 -5.14
CA ASN A 59 -9.82 -5.16 -5.96
C ASN A 59 -9.11 -5.17 -7.31
N HIS A 60 -8.94 -4.00 -7.93
CA HIS A 60 -8.24 -3.89 -9.19
C HIS A 60 -6.77 -4.33 -9.09
N ILE A 61 -6.06 -3.90 -8.04
CA ILE A 61 -4.67 -4.32 -7.78
C ILE A 61 -4.61 -5.84 -7.56
N ARG A 62 -5.52 -6.41 -6.75
CA ARG A 62 -5.57 -7.87 -6.52
C ARG A 62 -5.76 -8.67 -7.81
N GLU A 63 -6.56 -8.15 -8.75
CA GLU A 63 -6.85 -8.83 -10.02
C GLU A 63 -5.72 -8.68 -11.05
N LYS A 64 -5.01 -7.55 -11.04
CA LYS A 64 -4.06 -7.18 -12.10
C LYS A 64 -2.59 -7.36 -11.74
N VAL A 65 -2.24 -7.41 -10.45
CA VAL A 65 -0.85 -7.56 -9.98
C VAL A 65 -0.70 -8.92 -9.30
N PRO A 66 -0.35 -9.99 -10.03
CA PRO A 66 -0.23 -11.34 -9.47
C PRO A 66 0.89 -11.47 -8.44
N GLU A 67 1.89 -10.59 -8.45
CA GLU A 67 2.97 -10.53 -7.47
C GLU A 67 2.52 -9.96 -6.11
N ALA A 68 1.36 -9.30 -6.05
CA ALA A 68 0.75 -8.85 -4.81
C ALA A 68 0.03 -10.03 -4.12
N GLU A 69 0.51 -10.41 -2.94
CA GLU A 69 -0.07 -11.54 -2.19
C GLU A 69 -1.33 -11.14 -1.43
N LYS A 70 -1.28 -9.99 -0.75
CA LYS A 70 -2.42 -9.42 -0.04
C LYS A 70 -2.43 -7.92 -0.25
N VAL A 71 -3.64 -7.37 -0.35
CA VAL A 71 -3.88 -5.94 -0.54
C VAL A 71 -4.92 -5.54 0.50
N PHE A 72 -4.57 -4.63 1.38
CA PHE A 72 -5.42 -4.18 2.49
C PHE A 72 -5.74 -2.71 2.31
N LYS A 73 -7.02 -2.36 2.45
CA LYS A 73 -7.44 -0.98 2.66
C LYS A 73 -7.04 -0.57 4.07
N VAL A 74 -6.57 0.66 4.22
CA VAL A 74 -6.37 1.31 5.52
C VAL A 74 -7.61 2.14 5.82
N ASP A 75 -8.37 1.76 6.85
CA ASP A 75 -9.56 2.50 7.27
C ASP A 75 -9.22 3.67 8.21
N ALA A 76 -8.16 3.54 9.00
CA ALA A 76 -7.69 4.56 9.93
C ALA A 76 -6.18 4.42 10.20
N GLU A 77 -5.54 5.55 10.51
CA GLU A 77 -4.16 5.64 10.96
C GLU A 77 -4.12 6.29 12.35
N CYS A 78 -3.44 5.69 13.30
CA CYS A 78 -3.32 6.19 14.67
C CYS A 78 -1.98 5.79 15.30
N ASN A 79 -1.64 6.37 16.44
CA ASN A 79 -0.46 5.91 17.17
C ASN A 79 -0.73 4.50 17.72
N ALA A 80 0.32 3.69 17.82
CA ALA A 80 0.28 2.36 18.44
C ALA A 80 0.16 2.42 19.99
N ARG A 81 -0.79 3.22 20.49
CA ARG A 81 -1.16 3.35 21.90
C ARG A 81 -2.53 2.72 22.10
N LEU A 82 -2.66 1.90 23.15
CA LEU A 82 -3.89 1.16 23.44
C LEU A 82 -5.14 2.04 23.50
N GLN A 83 -5.01 3.29 23.95
CA GLN A 83 -6.10 4.26 24.05
C GLN A 83 -6.64 4.72 22.70
N GLU A 84 -5.81 4.70 21.65
CA GLU A 84 -6.17 5.18 20.31
C GLU A 84 -6.72 4.05 19.43
N LEU A 85 -6.32 2.79 19.69
CA LEU A 85 -6.71 1.60 18.91
C LEU A 85 -8.17 1.15 19.09
N ALA A 86 -8.85 1.58 20.16
CA ALA A 86 -10.19 1.12 20.52
C ALA A 86 -11.33 2.04 20.04
N THR A 87 -11.00 3.02 19.20
CA THR A 87 -11.91 4.07 18.71
C THR A 87 -12.36 3.79 17.29
#